data_AF-A0A7X3QB69-F1
#
_entry.id   AF-A0A7X3QB69-F1
#
_cell.length_a   1.000
_cell.length_b   1.000
_cell.length_c   1.000
_cell.angle_alpha   90.00
_cell.angle_beta   90.00
_cell.angle_gamma   90.00
#
_symmetry.space_group_name_H-M   'P 1'
#
loop_
_entity.id
_entity.type
_entity.pdbx_description
1 polymer ?
#
loop_
_entity_poly.entity_id
_entity_poly.type
_entity_poly.pdbx_seq_one_letter_code
_entity_poly.pdbx_strand_id
1 'polypeptide(L)'
;MNVFLVDGTYELFRHFFAVPRATNVDGVEVGAVRGVVGSLLGMLEEGVTHVGVATDHVVESFRNELWPGYKTSDDIAPEILEQFQPLEEAMEALGVVVRMMEPPEADDALA
;
A
#
# COMPACT_ATOMS: atom_id res chain seq x y z
N MET A 1 -23.36 1.64 10.39
CA MET A 1 -22.56 1.80 9.16
C MET A 1 -21.12 1.80 9.61
N ASN A 2 -20.31 0.86 9.12
CA ASN A 2 -18.90 0.76 9.49
C ASN A 2 -18.08 1.28 8.31
N VAL A 3 -17.06 2.09 8.60
CA VAL A 3 -16.07 2.54 7.62
C VAL A 3 -14.78 1.83 7.95
N PHE A 4 -14.17 1.19 6.95
CA PHE A 4 -12.90 0.51 7.09
C PHE A 4 -11.82 1.40 6.50
N LEU A 5 -10.83 1.77 7.31
CA LEU A 5 -9.65 2.50 6.87
C LEU A 5 -8.48 1.54 6.93
N VAL A 6 -7.76 1.43 5.82
CA VAL A 6 -6.65 0.47 5.65
C VAL A 6 -5.38 1.25 5.37
N ASP A 7 -4.31 0.91 6.09
CA ASP A 7 -2.96 1.32 5.74
C ASP A 7 -2.44 0.39 4.63
N GLY A 8 -2.44 0.88 3.40
CA GLY A 8 -2.01 0.13 2.23
C GLY A 8 -0.51 -0.14 2.20
N THR A 9 0.30 0.78 2.72
CA THR A 9 1.75 0.61 2.79
C THR A 9 2.10 -0.49 3.78
N TYR A 10 1.53 -0.46 4.99
CA TYR A 10 1.70 -1.55 5.95
C TYR A 10 1.26 -2.90 5.36
N GLU A 11 0.10 -2.93 4.70
CA GLU A 11 -0.42 -4.15 4.08
C GLU A 11 0.49 -4.68 2.96
N LEU A 12 1.14 -3.81 2.18
CA LEU A 12 2.14 -4.20 1.19
C LEU A 12 3.32 -4.91 1.84
N PHE A 13 3.93 -4.31 2.86
CA PHE A 13 5.05 -4.93 3.58
C PHE A 13 4.63 -6.24 4.23
N ARG A 14 3.45 -6.28 4.87
CA ARG A 14 2.90 -7.48 5.51
C ARG A 14 2.77 -8.62 4.51
N HIS A 15 2.23 -8.36 3.32
CA HIS A 15 2.08 -9.40 2.31
C HIS A 15 3.40 -9.80 1.66
N PHE A 16 4.29 -8.84 1.37
CA PHE A 16 5.58 -9.12 0.74
C PHE A 16 6.39 -10.19 1.49
N PHE A 17 6.38 -10.15 2.82
CA PHE A 17 7.09 -11.14 3.65
C PHE A 17 6.27 -12.41 3.97
N ALA A 18 4.95 -12.41 3.71
CA ALA A 18 4.06 -13.51 4.10
C ALA A 18 3.62 -14.40 2.93
N VAL A 19 3.54 -13.85 1.71
CA VAL A 19 2.99 -14.57 0.55
C VAL A 19 4.09 -15.10 -0.36
N PRO A 20 3.84 -16.19 -1.11
CA PRO A 20 4.75 -16.64 -2.15
C PRO A 20 4.96 -15.57 -3.22
N ARG A 21 6.19 -15.47 -3.75
CA ARG A 21 6.50 -14.55 -4.84
C ARG A 21 5.66 -14.88 -6.08
N ALA A 22 5.26 -13.84 -6.80
CA ALA A 22 4.60 -13.94 -8.10
C ALA A 22 5.13 -12.84 -9.00
N THR A 23 5.28 -13.12 -10.30
CA THR A 23 5.76 -12.13 -11.27
C THR A 23 4.70 -11.84 -12.33
N ASN A 24 4.69 -10.59 -12.82
CA ASN A 24 3.88 -10.22 -13.98
C ASN A 24 4.54 -10.69 -15.30
N VAL A 25 3.93 -10.36 -16.43
CA VAL A 25 4.42 -10.77 -17.77
C VAL A 25 5.80 -10.21 -18.12
N ASP A 26 6.18 -9.10 -17.49
CA ASP A 26 7.48 -8.43 -17.67
C ASP A 26 8.53 -8.92 -16.65
N GLY A 27 8.17 -9.85 -15.76
CA GLY A 27 9.06 -10.42 -14.75
C GLY A 27 9.18 -9.61 -13.45
N VAL A 28 8.38 -8.55 -13.28
CA VAL A 28 8.37 -7.73 -12.06
C VAL A 28 7.61 -8.46 -10.95
N GLU A 29 8.13 -8.43 -9.73
CA GLU A 29 7.48 -9.01 -8.55
C GLU A 29 6.17 -8.25 -8.24
N VAL A 30 5.06 -8.99 -8.09
CA VAL A 30 3.72 -8.46 -7.77
C VAL A 30 2.97 -9.31 -6.74
N GLY A 31 3.66 -10.20 -6.03
CA GLY A 31 3.07 -11.11 -5.05
C GLY A 31 2.38 -10.37 -3.92
N ALA A 32 3.00 -9.31 -3.41
CA ALA A 32 2.43 -8.49 -2.34
C ALA A 32 1.17 -7.75 -2.82
N VAL A 33 1.24 -7.11 -3.99
CA VAL A 33 0.09 -6.44 -4.63
C VAL A 33 -1.10 -7.38 -4.77
N ARG A 34 -0.86 -8.60 -5.29
CA ARG A 34 -1.91 -9.63 -5.43
C ARG A 34 -2.52 -10.02 -4.08
N GLY A 35 -1.70 -10.10 -3.03
CA GLY A 35 -2.16 -10.40 -1.67
C GLY A 35 -3.08 -9.33 -1.10
N VAL A 36 -2.68 -8.05 -1.21
CA VAL A 36 -3.48 -6.92 -0.73
C VAL A 36 -4.80 -6.81 -1.49
N VAL A 37 -4.74 -6.84 -2.83
CA VAL A 37 -5.94 -6.75 -3.68
C VAL A 37 -6.89 -7.93 -3.42
N GLY A 38 -6.35 -9.13 -3.22
CA GLY A 38 -7.15 -10.30 -2.84
C GLY A 38 -7.87 -10.12 -1.50
N SER A 39 -7.19 -9.54 -0.51
CA SER A 39 -7.78 -9.25 0.80
C SER A 39 -8.90 -8.21 0.71
N LEU A 40 -8.68 -7.12 -0.04
CA LEU A 40 -9.71 -6.09 -0.29
C LEU A 40 -10.91 -6.64 -1.07
N LEU A 41 -10.67 -7.45 -2.10
CA LEU A 41 -11.72 -8.11 -2.85
C LEU A 41 -12.59 -8.99 -1.93
N GLY A 42 -11.97 -9.77 -1.04
CA GLY A 42 -12.69 -10.57 -0.04
C GLY A 42 -13.60 -9.71 0.86
N MET A 43 -13.12 -8.55 1.33
CA MET A 43 -13.95 -7.62 2.10
C MET A 43 -15.17 -7.14 1.31
N LEU A 44 -14.98 -6.79 0.04
CA LEU A 44 -16.07 -6.34 -0.84
C LEU A 44 -17.08 -7.47 -1.09
N GLU A 45 -16.63 -8.70 -1.30
CA GLU A 45 -17.47 -9.89 -1.46
C GLU A 45 -18.29 -10.22 -0.20
N GLU A 46 -17.74 -9.95 0.98
CA GLU A 46 -18.44 -10.06 2.27
C GLU A 46 -19.46 -8.93 2.51
N GLY A 47 -19.59 -7.98 1.58
CA GLY A 47 -20.56 -6.90 1.62
C GLY A 47 -20.05 -5.63 2.30
N VAL A 48 -18.74 -5.47 2.50
CA VAL A 48 -18.17 -4.18 2.90
C VAL A 48 -18.42 -3.16 1.80
N THR A 49 -19.02 -2.03 2.17
CA THR A 49 -19.44 -0.96 1.23
C THR A 49 -18.67 0.35 1.39
N HIS A 50 -17.96 0.53 2.51
CA HIS A 50 -17.24 1.76 2.83
C HIS A 50 -15.81 1.38 3.24
N VAL A 51 -14.91 1.38 2.28
CA VAL A 51 -13.48 1.15 2.48
C VAL A 51 -12.68 2.28 1.85
N GLY A 52 -11.71 2.81 2.60
CA GLY A 52 -10.72 3.75 2.11
C GLY A 52 -9.33 3.22 2.46
N VAL A 53 -8.38 3.40 1.54
CA VAL A 53 -6.99 3.00 1.73
C VAL A 53 -6.13 4.26 1.70
N ALA A 54 -5.19 4.38 2.62
CA ALA A 54 -4.13 5.38 2.54
C ALA A 54 -2.79 4.68 2.29
N THR A 55 -1.96 5.25 1.44
CA THR A 55 -0.60 4.77 1.16
C THR A 55 0.38 5.92 1.37
N ASP A 56 1.56 5.59 1.87
CA ASP A 56 2.75 6.42 1.66
C ASP A 56 3.10 6.31 0.17
N HIS A 57 2.93 7.39 -0.62
CA HIS A 57 3.23 7.34 -2.06
C HIS A 57 4.72 7.10 -2.32
N VAL A 58 5.55 7.66 -1.43
CA VAL A 58 6.98 7.40 -1.29
C VAL A 58 7.31 7.20 0.19
N VAL A 59 8.46 6.61 0.51
CA VAL A 59 8.82 6.26 1.91
C VAL A 59 9.07 7.50 2.77
N GLU A 60 9.76 8.48 2.19
CA GLU A 60 10.12 9.73 2.85
C GLU A 60 8.92 10.69 2.93
N SER A 61 8.87 11.49 4.00
CA SER A 61 7.77 12.42 4.25
C SER A 61 8.28 13.81 4.65
N PHE A 62 7.37 14.74 4.94
CA PHE A 62 7.76 16.04 5.52
C PHE A 62 8.54 15.90 6.84
N ARG A 63 8.42 14.76 7.55
CA ARG A 63 9.16 14.50 8.79
C ARG A 63 10.67 14.37 8.55
N ASN A 64 11.09 14.01 7.34
CA ASN A 64 12.51 13.95 6.97
C ASN A 64 13.18 15.34 6.99
N GLU A 65 12.41 16.41 6.76
CA GLU A 65 12.91 17.79 6.88
C GLU A 65 13.10 18.20 8.36
N LEU A 66 12.32 17.61 9.26
CA LEU A 66 12.36 17.88 10.70
C LEU A 66 13.42 17.04 11.41
N TRP A 67 13.58 15.79 11.00
CA TRP A 67 14.46 14.81 11.62
C TRP A 67 15.29 14.07 10.56
N PRO A 68 16.58 14.41 10.41
CA PRO A 68 17.47 13.71 9.49
C PRO A 68 17.54 12.20 9.78
N GLY A 69 17.34 11.38 8.74
CA GLY A 69 17.39 9.92 8.83
C GLY A 69 16.12 9.24 9.34
N TYR A 70 15.02 9.98 9.51
CA TYR A 70 13.71 9.39 9.80
C TYR A 70 13.20 8.58 8.58
N LYS A 71 12.77 7.33 8.78
CA LYS A 71 12.05 6.47 7.81
C LYS A 71 12.57 6.64 6.36
N THR A 72 13.74 6.06 6.06
CA THR A 72 14.38 6.16 4.74
C THR A 72 14.16 4.91 3.90
N SER A 73 14.15 5.07 2.57
CA SER A 73 14.05 3.97 1.61
C SER A 73 15.34 3.17 1.40
N ASP A 74 16.48 3.66 1.90
CA ASP A 74 17.83 3.10 1.64
C ASP A 74 17.98 1.59 1.91
N ASP A 75 17.32 1.06 2.95
CA ASP A 75 17.40 -0.35 3.35
C ASP A 75 16.23 -1.21 2.85
N ILE A 76 15.30 -0.62 2.09
CA ILE A 76 14.13 -1.33 1.55
C ILE A 76 14.53 -2.04 0.24
N ALA A 77 14.18 -3.32 0.14
CA ALA A 77 14.43 -4.11 -1.06
C ALA A 77 13.77 -3.44 -2.29
N PRO A 78 14.48 -3.29 -3.43
CA PRO A 78 13.93 -2.66 -4.62
C PRO A 78 12.61 -3.28 -5.08
N GLU A 79 12.45 -4.60 -4.93
CA GLU A 79 11.22 -5.29 -5.32
C GLU A 79 9.99 -4.92 -4.47
N ILE A 80 10.18 -4.35 -3.28
CA ILE A 80 9.10 -3.77 -2.48
C ILE A 80 8.76 -2.38 -3.02
N LEU A 81 9.78 -1.53 -3.25
CA LEU A 81 9.60 -0.16 -3.74
C LEU A 81 8.92 -0.14 -5.12
N GLU A 82 9.29 -1.06 -6.01
CA GLU A 82 8.68 -1.24 -7.33
C GLU A 82 7.19 -1.62 -7.27
N GLN A 83 6.68 -2.05 -6.12
CA GLN A 83 5.28 -2.43 -5.94
C GLN A 83 4.38 -1.34 -5.37
N PHE A 84 4.91 -0.18 -4.95
CA PHE A 84 4.10 0.92 -4.41
C PHE A 84 3.08 1.43 -5.44
N GLN A 85 3.55 1.86 -6.61
CA GLN A 85 2.66 2.37 -7.66
C GLN A 85 1.72 1.27 -8.20
N PRO A 86 2.17 0.04 -8.53
CA PRO A 86 1.27 -1.03 -8.94
C PRO A 86 0.20 -1.38 -7.89
N LEU A 87 0.50 -1.26 -6.60
CA LEU A 87 -0.49 -1.44 -5.54
C LEU A 87 -1.58 -0.39 -5.62
N GLU A 88 -1.21 0.88 -5.67
CA GLU A 88 -2.13 2.02 -5.75
C GLU A 88 -3.04 1.88 -6.97
N GLU A 89 -2.46 1.65 -8.15
CA GLU A 89 -3.19 1.46 -9.41
C GLU A 89 -4.16 0.27 -9.35
N ALA A 90 -3.75 -0.85 -8.75
CA ALA A 90 -4.60 -2.04 -8.65
C ALA A 90 -5.78 -1.83 -7.69
N MET A 91 -5.58 -1.13 -6.58
CA MET A 91 -6.65 -0.81 -5.63
C MET A 91 -7.64 0.21 -6.20
N GLU A 92 -7.14 1.23 -6.93
CA GLU A 92 -8.00 2.16 -7.67
C GLU A 92 -8.81 1.44 -8.75
N ALA A 93 -8.19 0.52 -9.50
CA ALA A 93 -8.87 -0.28 -10.53
C ALA A 93 -9.95 -1.21 -9.94
N LEU A 94 -9.79 -1.65 -8.69
CA LEU A 94 -10.82 -2.39 -7.94
C LEU A 94 -12.02 -1.50 -7.56
N GLY A 95 -11.90 -0.17 -7.69
CA GLY A 95 -12.92 0.81 -7.32
C GLY A 95 -12.85 1.25 -5.86
N VAL A 96 -11.73 0.97 -5.17
CA VAL A 96 -11.49 1.43 -3.80
C VAL A 96 -10.97 2.86 -3.82
N VAL A 97 -11.39 3.69 -2.86
CA VAL A 97 -10.85 5.04 -2.70
C VAL A 97 -9.44 4.92 -2.10
N VAL A 98 -8.43 5.32 -2.87
CA VAL A 98 -7.03 5.33 -2.44
C VAL A 98 -6.58 6.77 -2.23
N ARG A 99 -5.91 7.03 -1.12
CA ARG A 99 -5.25 8.29 -0.80
C ARG A 99 -3.75 8.07 -0.80
N MET A 100 -3.13 8.43 -1.91
CA MET A 100 -1.68 8.46 -2.07
C MET A 100 -1.16 9.70 -1.33
N MET A 101 -0.44 9.48 -0.23
CA MET A 101 -0.02 10.55 0.66
C MET A 101 1.39 11.01 0.30
N GLU A 102 1.50 12.30 -0.02
CA GLU A 102 2.74 13.02 -0.23
C GLU A 102 2.47 14.53 -0.04
N PRO A 103 3.24 15.28 0.77
CA PRO A 103 4.29 14.82 1.69
C PRO A 103 3.84 14.23 3.06
N PRO A 104 2.57 14.23 3.51
CA PRO A 104 2.18 13.51 4.74
C PRO A 104 2.30 12.00 4.57
N GLU A 105 2.23 11.26 5.69
CA GLU A 105 2.24 9.80 5.71
C GLU A 105 0.82 9.22 5.68
N ALA A 106 0.69 7.92 5.39
CA ALA A 106 -0.58 7.20 5.46
C ALA A 106 -1.26 7.37 6.83
N ASP A 107 -0.47 7.30 7.91
CA ASP A 107 -0.93 7.52 9.29
C ASP A 107 -1.62 8.89 9.48
N ASP A 108 -1.16 9.93 8.77
CA ASP A 108 -1.75 11.27 8.86
C ASP A 108 -3.14 11.34 8.18
N ALA A 109 -3.41 10.46 7.20
CA ALA A 109 -4.74 10.34 6.58
C ALA A 109 -5.71 9.48 7.40
N LEU A 110 -5.18 8.57 8.23
CA LEU A 110 -5.98 7.64 9.04
C LEU A 110 -6.45 8.25 10.37
N ALA A 111 -5.77 9.30 10.86
CA ALA A 111 -6.07 10.02 12.11
C ALA A 111 -7.33 10.90 12.03
#